data_AF-A0A1A9RRR1-F1
#
_entry.id   AF-A0A1A9RRR1-F1
#
_cell.length_a   1.000
_cell.length_b   1.000
_cell.length_c   1.000
_cell.angle_alpha   90.00
_cell.angle_beta   90.00
_cell.angle_gamma   90.00
#
_symmetry.space_group_name_H-M   'P 1'
#
loop_
_entity.id
_entity.type
_entity.pdbx_description
1 polymer ?
#
loop_
_entity_poly.entity_id
_entity_poly.type
_entity_poly.pdbx_seq_one_letter_code
_entity_poly.pdbx_strand_id
1 'polypeptide(L)'
;MKITYNPPRPSVNYEIKLQAAFEFLQAHPDIEPERVNQHSIEHMADDIAMHSTISSDGYELAKELDTRAGWENIDMDLVETLDSYSMYLHHRLERAKKQWAEENNIQPPYPVGSRVRSLLQWNNITGTITGISQHHAACYVVKKDGTAPDDTTRRIIEYEAVELLEGGNEK
;
A
#
# COMPACT_ATOMS: atom_id res chain seq x y z
N MET A 1 9.55 -19.05 -12.67
CA MET A 1 9.73 -17.84 -13.53
C MET A 1 9.08 -16.67 -12.81
N LYS A 2 9.78 -15.56 -12.59
CA LYS A 2 9.20 -14.39 -11.90
C LYS A 2 8.22 -13.70 -12.85
N ILE A 3 6.95 -13.61 -12.46
CA ILE A 3 5.93 -12.90 -13.23
C ILE A 3 6.23 -11.40 -13.16
N THR A 4 6.19 -10.72 -14.30
CA THR A 4 6.35 -9.28 -14.39
C THR A 4 5.30 -8.69 -15.33
N TYR A 5 4.73 -7.56 -14.95
CA TYR A 5 3.73 -6.84 -15.74
C TYR A 5 4.33 -5.59 -16.37
N ASN A 6 3.82 -5.20 -17.54
CA ASN A 6 4.17 -3.95 -18.21
C ASN A 6 2.88 -3.22 -18.63
N PRO A 7 2.54 -2.07 -18.03
CA PRO A 7 3.27 -1.38 -16.96
C PRO A 7 3.31 -2.20 -15.65
N PRO A 8 4.33 -1.99 -14.78
CA PRO A 8 4.43 -2.69 -13.51
C PRO A 8 3.29 -2.26 -12.56
N ARG A 9 3.00 -3.10 -11.55
CA ARG A 9 2.07 -2.75 -10.46
C ARG A 9 2.49 -1.41 -9.84
N PRO A 10 1.56 -0.46 -9.64
CA PRO A 10 1.84 0.77 -8.93
C PRO A 10 2.39 0.52 -7.53
N SER A 11 3.49 1.19 -7.22
CA SER A 11 4.08 1.31 -5.88
C SER A 11 3.98 2.75 -5.41
N VAL A 12 4.18 2.97 -4.10
CA VAL A 12 4.23 4.34 -3.56
C VAL A 12 5.28 5.14 -4.30
N ASN A 13 4.85 6.24 -4.91
CA ASN A 13 5.67 7.20 -5.62
C ASN A 13 5.21 8.63 -5.26
N TYR A 14 5.93 9.64 -5.75
CA TYR A 14 5.63 11.02 -5.44
C TYR A 14 4.22 11.46 -5.88
N GLU A 15 3.75 11.06 -7.06
CA GLU A 15 2.43 11.44 -7.56
C GLU A 15 1.29 10.90 -6.67
N ILE A 16 1.38 9.64 -6.24
CA ILE A 16 0.42 9.04 -5.30
C ILE A 16 0.45 9.77 -3.95
N LYS A 17 1.65 10.10 -3.45
CA LYS A 17 1.81 10.86 -2.20
C LYS A 17 1.19 12.26 -2.30
N LEU A 18 1.43 12.96 -3.40
CA LEU A 18 0.89 14.30 -3.64
C LEU A 18 -0.64 14.29 -3.71
N GLN A 19 -1.22 13.34 -4.45
CA GLN A 19 -2.69 13.20 -4.52
C GLN A 19 -3.30 12.83 -3.16
N ALA A 20 -2.59 12.05 -2.34
CA ALA A 20 -3.02 11.72 -0.98
C ALA A 20 -2.94 12.94 -0.06
N ALA A 21 -1.87 13.74 -0.17
CA ALA A 21 -1.67 14.94 0.63
C ALA A 21 -2.76 15.99 0.35
N PHE A 22 -3.14 16.17 -0.92
CA PHE A 22 -4.27 17.04 -1.26
C PHE A 22 -5.59 16.57 -0.67
N GLU A 23 -5.93 15.28 -0.75
CA GLU A 23 -7.15 14.76 -0.13
C GLU A 23 -7.14 14.89 1.39
N PHE A 24 -5.99 14.66 2.01
CA PHE A 24 -5.78 14.84 3.44
C PHE A 24 -6.03 16.30 3.84
N LEU A 25 -5.34 17.27 3.22
CA LEU A 25 -5.52 18.69 3.54
C LEU A 25 -6.95 19.20 3.26
N GLN A 26 -7.62 18.66 2.24
CA GLN A 26 -9.04 18.97 1.97
C GLN A 26 -9.98 18.45 3.06
N ALA A 27 -9.66 17.31 3.68
CA ALA A 27 -10.44 16.73 4.76
C ALA A 27 -10.13 17.37 6.13
N HIS A 28 -9.00 18.07 6.25
CA HIS A 28 -8.51 18.72 7.47
C HIS A 28 -8.27 20.22 7.24
N PRO A 29 -9.34 21.01 6.99
CA PRO A 29 -9.22 22.43 6.66
C PRO A 29 -8.71 23.30 7.81
N ASP A 30 -8.61 22.75 9.03
CA ASP A 30 -8.03 23.39 10.21
C ASP A 30 -6.49 23.47 10.17
N ILE A 31 -5.86 22.76 9.24
CA ILE A 31 -4.43 22.89 8.94
C ILE A 31 -4.25 23.94 7.84
N GLU A 32 -4.46 25.20 8.21
CA GLU A 32 -4.26 26.34 7.28
C GLU A 32 -2.76 26.62 7.07
N PRO A 33 -2.32 27.10 5.90
CA PRO A 33 -0.91 27.38 5.63
C PRO A 33 -0.25 28.29 6.68
N GLU A 34 -0.96 29.32 7.12
CA GLU A 34 -0.48 30.28 8.12
C GLU A 34 -0.22 29.64 9.49
N ARG A 35 -0.95 28.56 9.84
CA ARG A 35 -0.76 27.82 11.10
C ARG A 35 0.68 27.32 11.21
N VAL A 36 1.21 26.80 10.11
CA VAL A 36 2.50 26.09 10.04
C VAL A 36 3.58 26.87 9.29
N ASN A 37 3.40 28.19 9.12
CA ASN A 37 4.33 29.07 8.38
C ASN A 37 4.55 28.64 6.92
N GLN A 38 3.49 28.19 6.24
CA GLN A 38 3.52 27.83 4.83
C GLN A 38 2.75 28.81 3.94
N HIS A 39 3.12 28.83 2.66
CA HIS A 39 2.60 29.82 1.70
C HIS A 39 1.27 29.46 1.08
N SER A 40 0.99 28.16 0.92
CA SER A 40 -0.25 27.68 0.31
C SER A 40 -0.48 26.18 0.60
N ILE A 41 -1.71 25.71 0.36
CA ILE A 41 -2.07 24.30 0.47
C ILE A 41 -1.26 23.44 -0.51
N GLU A 42 -0.93 23.96 -1.69
CA GLU A 42 -0.10 23.26 -2.68
C GLU A 42 1.33 23.04 -2.19
N HIS A 43 1.94 24.04 -1.55
CA HIS A 43 3.26 23.86 -0.93
C HIS A 43 3.19 22.87 0.23
N MET A 44 2.17 22.94 1.08
CA MET A 44 1.99 21.96 2.15
C MET A 44 1.82 20.53 1.61
N ALA A 45 1.06 20.37 0.53
CA ALA A 45 0.87 19.07 -0.11
C ALA A 45 2.19 18.54 -0.69
N ASP A 46 3.01 19.40 -1.29
CA ASP A 46 4.34 19.06 -1.77
C ASP A 46 5.26 18.64 -0.62
N ASP A 47 5.29 19.39 0.49
CA ASP A 47 6.08 19.06 1.68
C ASP A 47 5.71 17.68 2.23
N ILE A 48 4.41 17.45 2.47
CA ILE A 48 3.91 16.15 2.94
C ILE A 48 4.30 15.04 1.94
N ALA A 49 4.17 15.29 0.64
CA ALA A 49 4.50 14.31 -0.38
C ALA A 49 6.01 14.01 -0.45
N MET A 50 6.87 15.00 -0.29
CA MET A 50 8.32 14.84 -0.30
C MET A 50 8.82 14.11 0.94
N HIS A 51 8.26 14.44 2.11
CA HIS A 51 8.77 14.01 3.41
C HIS A 51 8.11 12.75 3.98
N SER A 52 6.94 12.35 3.48
CA SER A 52 6.28 11.13 3.93
C SER A 52 6.84 9.84 3.31
N THR A 53 6.77 8.77 4.10
CA THR A 53 6.96 7.38 3.68
C THR A 53 5.69 6.57 3.88
N ILE A 54 5.62 5.36 3.31
CA ILE A 54 4.47 4.46 3.50
C ILE A 54 4.27 4.02 4.96
N SER A 55 5.32 4.11 5.79
CA SER A 55 5.32 3.67 7.18
C SER A 55 5.40 4.83 8.17
N SER A 56 5.42 6.09 7.69
CA SER A 56 5.53 7.24 8.58
C SER A 56 4.29 7.34 9.46
N ASP A 57 4.51 7.37 10.77
CA ASP A 57 3.49 7.79 11.73
C ASP A 57 3.42 9.33 11.79
N GLY A 58 2.42 9.84 12.52
CA GLY A 58 2.19 11.28 12.63
C GLY A 58 3.36 12.04 13.24
N TYR A 59 4.08 11.43 14.19
CA TYR A 59 5.24 12.05 14.84
C TYR A 59 6.47 12.09 13.93
N GLU A 60 6.74 11.00 13.22
CA GLU A 60 7.81 10.93 12.23
C GLU A 60 7.58 11.94 11.10
N LEU A 61 6.36 12.03 10.58
CA LEU A 61 6.00 12.99 9.54
C LEU A 61 6.11 14.43 10.05
N ALA A 62 5.54 14.73 11.22
CA ALA A 62 5.65 16.04 11.86
C ALA A 62 7.12 16.49 12.02
N LYS A 63 7.98 15.58 12.49
CA LYS A 63 9.40 15.86 12.66
C LYS A 63 10.09 16.14 11.33
N GLU A 64 9.80 15.39 10.28
CA GLU A 64 10.37 15.64 8.96
C GLU A 64 9.90 16.99 8.39
N LEU A 65 8.63 17.36 8.61
CA LEU A 65 8.08 18.65 8.19
C LEU A 65 8.70 19.84 8.95
N ASP A 66 8.84 19.74 10.27
CA ASP A 66 9.54 20.75 11.08
C ASP A 66 10.99 20.90 10.64
N THR A 67 11.72 19.79 10.57
CA THR A 67 13.17 19.82 10.37
C THR A 67 13.61 20.09 8.93
N ARG A 68 12.80 19.75 7.93
CA ARG A 68 13.20 19.83 6.51
C ARG A 68 12.30 20.72 5.65
N ALA A 69 11.02 20.84 5.99
CA ALA A 69 10.09 21.72 5.29
C ALA A 69 9.87 23.07 6.01
N GLY A 70 10.43 23.24 7.22
CA GLY A 70 10.34 24.47 7.99
C GLY A 70 8.94 24.74 8.55
N TRP A 71 8.14 23.69 8.76
CA TRP A 71 6.83 23.83 9.40
C TRP A 71 7.00 24.27 10.85
N GLU A 72 6.34 25.37 11.22
CA GLU A 72 6.35 25.88 12.59
C GLU A 72 5.07 25.51 13.36
N ASN A 73 5.05 25.76 14.68
CA ASN A 73 3.88 25.58 15.55
C ASN A 73 3.23 24.19 15.49
N ILE A 74 4.04 23.14 15.34
CA ILE A 74 3.54 21.77 15.41
C ILE A 74 3.22 21.40 16.86
N ASP A 75 1.93 21.24 17.15
CA ASP A 75 1.39 20.80 18.42
C ASP A 75 0.91 19.34 18.38
N MET A 76 0.48 18.83 19.54
CA MET A 76 0.02 17.44 19.67
C MET A 76 -1.18 17.15 18.77
N ASP A 77 -2.12 18.07 18.66
CA ASP A 77 -3.32 17.93 17.82
C ASP A 77 -2.94 17.79 16.33
N LEU A 78 -1.96 18.57 15.86
CA LEU A 78 -1.46 18.44 14.49
C LEU A 78 -0.74 17.11 14.27
N VAL A 79 0.07 16.66 15.24
CA VAL A 79 0.75 15.35 15.17
C VAL A 79 -0.27 14.21 15.06
N GLU A 80 -1.32 14.22 15.88
CA GLU A 80 -2.40 13.22 15.82
C GLU A 80 -3.15 13.27 14.49
N THR A 81 -3.34 14.47 13.93
CA THR A 81 -3.99 14.63 12.63
C THR A 81 -3.11 14.08 11.50
N LEU A 82 -1.81 14.38 11.52
CA LEU A 82 -0.81 13.86 10.56
C LEU A 82 -0.71 12.32 10.60
N ASP A 83 -0.98 11.68 11.74
CA ASP A 83 -0.98 10.21 11.86
C ASP A 83 -1.98 9.54 10.90
N SER A 84 -3.09 10.23 10.63
CA SER A 84 -4.13 9.76 9.71
C SER A 84 -3.73 9.81 8.24
N TYR A 85 -2.68 10.57 7.86
CA TYR A 85 -2.24 10.70 6.47
C TYR A 85 -1.91 9.34 5.82
N SER A 86 -1.33 8.41 6.59
CA SER A 86 -1.00 7.06 6.14
C SER A 86 -2.21 6.31 5.53
N MET A 87 -3.41 6.58 6.05
CA MET A 87 -4.67 6.03 5.53
C MET A 87 -4.99 6.57 4.13
N TYR A 88 -4.85 7.87 3.91
CA TYR A 88 -5.08 8.51 2.60
C TYR A 88 -4.09 7.99 1.57
N LEU A 89 -2.81 7.85 1.94
CA LEU A 89 -1.78 7.26 1.09
C LEU A 89 -2.13 5.81 0.71
N HIS A 90 -2.55 4.99 1.68
CA HIS A 90 -2.98 3.63 1.42
C HIS A 90 -4.17 3.56 0.45
N HIS A 91 -5.21 4.38 0.67
CA HIS A 91 -6.39 4.43 -0.19
C HIS A 91 -6.07 4.91 -1.61
N ARG A 92 -5.17 5.88 -1.78
CA ARG A 92 -4.69 6.31 -3.10
C ARG A 92 -3.93 5.21 -3.82
N LEU A 93 -3.02 4.52 -3.12
CA LEU A 93 -2.27 3.40 -3.69
C LEU A 93 -3.20 2.26 -4.14
N GLU A 94 -4.18 1.88 -3.31
CA GLU A 94 -5.11 0.80 -3.68
C GLU A 94 -6.03 1.20 -4.85
N ARG A 95 -6.44 2.48 -4.95
CA ARG A 95 -7.15 2.99 -6.14
C ARG A 95 -6.29 2.90 -7.39
N ALA A 96 -5.02 3.34 -7.32
CA ALA A 96 -4.09 3.26 -8.44
C ALA A 96 -3.87 1.80 -8.89
N LYS A 97 -3.72 0.86 -7.96
CA LYS A 97 -3.61 -0.57 -8.27
C LYS A 97 -4.88 -1.13 -8.92
N LYS A 98 -6.07 -0.73 -8.46
CA LYS A 98 -7.35 -1.16 -9.07
C LYS A 98 -7.45 -0.66 -10.51
N GLN A 99 -7.22 0.63 -10.72
CA GLN A 99 -7.24 1.23 -12.06
C GLN A 99 -6.20 0.55 -12.98
N TRP A 100 -4.97 0.37 -12.51
CA TRP A 100 -3.94 -0.36 -13.26
C TRP A 100 -4.38 -1.77 -13.65
N ALA A 101 -4.98 -2.52 -12.72
CA ALA A 101 -5.43 -3.88 -12.98
C ALA A 101 -6.54 -3.93 -14.04
N GLU A 102 -7.48 -2.98 -13.98
CA GLU A 102 -8.60 -2.87 -14.91
C GLU A 102 -8.14 -2.44 -16.31
N GLU A 103 -7.36 -1.35 -16.41
CA GLU A 103 -6.90 -0.80 -17.70
C GLU A 103 -5.97 -1.75 -18.46
N ASN A 104 -5.19 -2.55 -17.74
CA ASN A 104 -4.22 -3.49 -18.33
C ASN A 104 -4.74 -4.93 -18.36
N ASN A 105 -6.02 -5.14 -18.02
CA ASN A 105 -6.69 -6.44 -17.99
C ASN A 105 -5.84 -7.52 -17.26
N ILE A 106 -5.37 -7.19 -16.06
CA ILE A 106 -4.46 -8.06 -15.31
C ILE A 106 -5.21 -9.32 -14.85
N GLN A 107 -4.76 -10.48 -15.36
CA GLN A 107 -5.36 -11.78 -15.06
C GLN A 107 -4.49 -12.59 -14.07
N PRO A 108 -5.11 -13.45 -13.23
CA PRO A 108 -4.38 -14.36 -12.37
C PRO A 108 -3.56 -15.35 -13.21
N PRO A 109 -2.23 -15.42 -13.04
CA PRO A 109 -1.38 -16.34 -13.82
C PRO A 109 -1.60 -17.82 -13.50
N TYR A 110 -2.17 -18.15 -12.34
CA TYR A 110 -2.39 -19.51 -11.86
C TYR A 110 -3.84 -19.68 -11.39
N PRO A 111 -4.47 -20.84 -11.66
CA PRO A 111 -5.84 -21.08 -11.24
C PRO A 111 -5.97 -21.26 -9.72
N VAL A 112 -7.19 -21.02 -9.21
CA VAL A 112 -7.56 -21.42 -7.85
C VAL A 112 -7.36 -22.94 -7.71
N GLY A 113 -6.82 -23.37 -6.57
CA GLY A 113 -6.41 -24.75 -6.30
C GLY A 113 -4.92 -25.02 -6.54
N SER A 114 -4.19 -24.12 -7.23
CA SER A 114 -2.75 -24.24 -7.39
C SER A 114 -2.01 -24.07 -6.06
N ARG A 115 -0.98 -24.90 -5.84
CA ARG A 115 -0.04 -24.75 -4.73
C ARG A 115 1.07 -23.79 -5.13
N VAL A 116 1.35 -22.81 -4.29
CA VAL A 116 2.31 -21.74 -4.57
C VAL A 116 3.21 -21.47 -3.36
N ARG A 117 4.39 -20.92 -3.65
CA ARG A 117 5.28 -20.33 -2.65
C ARG A 117 5.27 -18.81 -2.80
N SER A 118 5.15 -18.10 -1.69
CA SER A 118 5.32 -16.65 -1.63
C SER A 118 6.79 -16.28 -1.81
N LEU A 119 7.04 -15.26 -2.62
CA LEU A 119 8.39 -14.69 -2.85
C LEU A 119 8.68 -13.51 -1.92
N LEU A 120 7.72 -13.13 -1.06
CA LEU A 120 7.87 -12.04 -0.08
C LEU A 120 8.66 -12.53 1.13
N GLN A 121 9.82 -11.94 1.41
CA GLN A 121 10.69 -12.40 2.51
C GLN A 121 9.98 -12.38 3.88
N TRP A 122 9.22 -11.32 4.17
CA TRP A 122 8.46 -11.16 5.41
C TRP A 122 7.23 -12.08 5.48
N ASN A 123 6.84 -12.73 4.38
CA ASN A 123 5.69 -13.63 4.30
C ASN A 123 6.03 -14.86 3.45
N ASN A 124 7.17 -15.50 3.74
CA ASN A 124 7.64 -16.70 3.04
C ASN A 124 6.83 -17.93 3.46
N ILE A 125 5.67 -18.09 2.83
CA ILE A 125 4.77 -19.23 3.05
C ILE A 125 4.64 -20.09 1.81
N THR A 126 4.35 -21.37 2.00
CA THR A 126 3.78 -22.25 0.98
C THR A 126 2.31 -22.48 1.31
N GLY A 127 1.47 -22.51 0.28
CA GLY A 127 0.04 -22.67 0.46
C GLY A 127 -0.72 -22.94 -0.83
N THR A 128 -2.03 -23.12 -0.72
CA THR A 128 -2.95 -23.29 -1.85
C THR A 128 -3.72 -22.00 -2.11
N ILE A 129 -3.83 -21.60 -3.38
CA ILE A 129 -4.70 -20.50 -3.80
C ILE A 129 -6.15 -20.95 -3.57
N THR A 130 -6.87 -20.24 -2.72
CA THR A 130 -8.28 -20.52 -2.40
C THR A 130 -9.25 -19.55 -3.05
N GLY A 131 -8.75 -18.46 -3.63
CA GLY A 131 -9.56 -17.47 -4.33
C GLY A 131 -8.75 -16.27 -4.79
N ILE A 132 -9.45 -15.30 -5.37
CA ILE A 132 -8.96 -13.98 -5.74
C ILE A 132 -9.49 -12.97 -4.72
N SER A 133 -8.66 -12.02 -4.31
CA SER A 133 -9.04 -10.98 -3.36
C SER A 133 -10.08 -10.04 -3.96
N GLN A 134 -11.15 -9.76 -3.21
CA GLN A 134 -12.16 -8.76 -3.59
C GLN A 134 -11.77 -7.34 -3.15
N HIS A 135 -10.80 -7.22 -2.23
CA HIS A 135 -10.41 -5.95 -1.63
C HIS A 135 -9.12 -5.38 -2.21
N HIS A 136 -8.20 -6.26 -2.61
CA HIS A 136 -6.87 -5.90 -3.13
C HIS A 136 -6.74 -6.35 -4.59
N ALA A 137 -6.42 -5.40 -5.47
CA ALA A 137 -6.32 -5.66 -6.90
C ALA A 137 -5.18 -6.64 -7.23
N ALA A 138 -5.45 -7.56 -8.16
CA ALA A 138 -4.49 -8.56 -8.64
C ALA A 138 -3.79 -9.35 -7.52
N CYS A 139 -4.56 -9.77 -6.51
CA CYS A 139 -4.04 -10.54 -5.38
C CYS A 139 -4.78 -11.86 -5.20
N TYR A 140 -4.04 -12.91 -4.84
CA TYR A 140 -4.56 -14.19 -4.40
C TYR A 140 -4.94 -14.17 -2.92
N VAL A 141 -5.89 -15.04 -2.58
CA VAL A 141 -6.21 -15.45 -1.20
C VAL A 141 -5.63 -16.85 -1.00
N VAL A 142 -4.56 -16.96 -0.22
CA VAL A 142 -3.78 -18.21 -0.04
C VAL A 142 -3.99 -18.80 1.36
N LYS A 143 -4.35 -20.08 1.42
CA LYS A 143 -4.34 -20.87 2.68
C LYS A 143 -2.96 -21.48 2.85
N LYS A 144 -2.30 -21.22 3.98
CA LYS A 144 -0.97 -21.77 4.28
C LYS A 144 -1.04 -23.29 4.49
N ASP A 145 -0.01 -24.01 4.06
CA ASP A 145 0.12 -25.44 4.31
C ASP A 145 0.32 -25.75 5.81
N GLY A 146 -0.18 -26.91 6.25
CA GLY A 146 0.00 -27.39 7.63
C GLY A 146 -0.84 -26.65 8.67
N THR A 147 -1.73 -25.74 8.27
CA THR A 147 -2.74 -25.16 9.16
C THR A 147 -3.87 -26.15 9.45
N ALA A 148 -4.52 -26.03 10.60
CA ALA A 148 -5.63 -26.88 10.99
C ALA A 148 -6.79 -26.86 9.95
N PRO A 149 -7.61 -27.92 9.88
CA PRO A 149 -8.72 -27.99 8.92
C PRO A 149 -9.71 -26.82 9.03
N ASP A 150 -10.01 -26.41 10.25
CA ASP A 150 -10.90 -25.31 10.63
C ASP A 150 -10.27 -23.91 10.55
N ASP A 151 -8.99 -23.82 10.20
CA ASP A 151 -8.30 -22.53 10.05
C ASP A 151 -8.84 -21.74 8.84
N THR A 152 -9.47 -20.60 9.15
CA THR A 152 -10.01 -19.63 8.19
C THR A 152 -9.00 -18.56 7.78
N THR A 153 -7.82 -18.53 8.39
CA THR A 153 -6.78 -17.54 8.10
C THR A 153 -6.30 -17.66 6.66
N ARG A 154 -6.21 -16.53 5.97
CA ARG A 154 -5.66 -16.45 4.62
C ARG A 154 -4.60 -15.37 4.54
N ARG A 155 -3.69 -15.51 3.58
CA ARG A 155 -2.74 -14.48 3.19
C ARG A 155 -3.19 -13.86 1.87
N ILE A 156 -3.18 -12.53 1.82
CA ILE A 156 -3.30 -11.79 0.58
C ILE A 156 -1.90 -11.71 -0.02
N ILE A 157 -1.73 -12.22 -1.23
CA ILE A 157 -0.43 -12.21 -1.92
C ILE A 157 -0.63 -11.76 -3.35
N GLU A 158 0.20 -10.82 -3.79
CA GLU A 158 0.20 -10.28 -5.15
C GLU A 158 0.49 -11.38 -6.18
N TYR A 159 -0.13 -11.32 -7.36
CA TYR A 159 0.06 -12.33 -8.40
C TYR A 159 1.51 -12.54 -8.80
N GLU A 160 2.28 -11.46 -8.89
CA GLU A 160 3.69 -11.48 -9.24
C GLU A 160 4.61 -11.93 -8.08
N ALA A 161 4.07 -11.99 -6.86
CA ALA A 161 4.80 -12.34 -5.65
C ALA A 161 4.63 -13.82 -5.27
N VAL A 162 4.18 -14.66 -6.22
CA VAL A 162 4.09 -16.11 -6.04
C VAL A 162 4.86 -16.87 -7.11
N GLU A 163 5.29 -18.06 -6.75
CA GLU A 163 5.82 -19.07 -7.67
C GLU A 163 4.99 -20.34 -7.57
N LEU A 164 4.59 -20.89 -8.72
CA LEU A 164 3.89 -22.17 -8.79
C LEU A 164 4.82 -23.30 -8.33
N LEU A 165 4.33 -24.12 -7.41
CA LEU A 165 4.96 -25.39 -7.08
C LEU A 165 4.25 -26.48 -7.87
N GLU A 166 4.97 -27.11 -8.81
CA GLU A 166 4.43 -28.28 -9.48
C GLU A 166 4.10 -29.35 -8.43
N GLY A 167 2.91 -29.93 -8.53
CA GLY A 167 2.56 -31.08 -7.71
C GLY A 167 3.63 -32.13 -7.92
N GLY A 168 4.27 -32.56 -6.83
CA GLY A 168 5.06 -33.78 -6.87
C GLY A 168 4.16 -34.88 -7.40
N ASN A 169 4.33 -35.25 -8.66
CA ASN A 169 3.94 -36.56 -9.13
C ASN A 169 4.89 -37.52 -8.42
N GLU A 170 4.54 -37.88 -7.18
CA GLU A 170 4.94 -39.17 -6.63
C GLU A 170 4.31 -40.23 -7.56
N LYS A 171 5.13 -40.71 -8.49
CA LYS A 171 4.98 -42.03 -9.08
C LYS A 171 5.68 -43.04 -8.19
#